data_AF-A0A661C563-F1
#
_entry.id   AF-A0A661C563-F1
#
_cell.length_a   1.000
_cell.length_b   1.000
_cell.length_c   1.000
_cell.angle_alpha   90.00
_cell.angle_beta   90.00
_cell.angle_gamma   90.00
#
_symmetry.space_group_name_H-M   'P 1'
#
loop_
_entity.id
_entity.type
_entity.pdbx_description
1 polymer ?
#
loop_
_entity_poly.entity_id
_entity_poly.type
_entity_poly.pdbx_seq_one_letter_code
_entity_poly.pdbx_strand_id
1 'polypeptide(L)'
;MIFSLSLLPATVQAAEVSKEQIKGLDEQVQDIKKDVLALTSELTLLEEKLLFPSNTQVSLFVSLAGDKDFVLDSMQIKLDNKIVAQHLYTYKEIEALRAGGVQRIYTGNIKTGEHKLIASFIGRAKSGNEYQRSENFTVTKAVGPKFVEIQIAGSSASDQEVSFKDW
;
A
#
# COMPACT_ATOMS: atom_id res chain seq x y z
N MET A 1 69.53 33.75 -55.42
CA MET A 1 68.87 32.52 -55.90
C MET A 1 69.95 31.45 -55.90
N ILE A 2 69.92 30.37 -55.10
CA ILE A 2 68.81 29.48 -54.72
C ILE A 2 69.13 28.92 -53.32
N PHE A 3 68.16 28.94 -52.41
CA PHE A 3 68.25 28.40 -51.05
C PHE A 3 67.80 26.94 -51.08
N SER A 4 68.68 26.01 -50.70
CA SER A 4 68.38 24.58 -50.61
C SER A 4 67.80 24.28 -49.22
N LEU A 5 66.52 23.92 -49.16
CA LEU A 5 65.79 23.61 -47.94
C LEU A 5 66.01 22.14 -47.55
N SER A 6 66.70 21.88 -46.43
CA SER A 6 66.87 20.54 -45.86
C SER A 6 65.65 20.19 -44.98
N LEU A 7 64.97 19.09 -45.32
CA LEU A 7 63.87 18.53 -44.54
C LEU A 7 64.42 17.49 -43.55
N LEU A 8 64.23 17.70 -42.25
CA LEU A 8 64.48 16.72 -41.20
C LEU A 8 63.24 15.83 -41.01
N PRO A 9 63.35 14.49 -40.98
CA PRO A 9 62.25 13.63 -40.58
C PRO A 9 62.12 13.60 -39.05
N ALA A 10 60.95 14.00 -38.54
CA ALA A 10 60.54 13.73 -37.16
C ALA A 10 59.97 12.31 -37.09
N THR A 11 60.57 11.43 -36.28
CA THR A 11 60.02 10.10 -36.01
C THR A 11 58.83 10.22 -35.07
N VAL A 12 57.63 9.95 -35.58
CA VAL A 12 56.42 9.75 -34.77
C VAL A 12 56.48 8.34 -34.18
N GLN A 13 56.79 8.22 -32.90
CA GLN A 13 56.71 6.95 -32.16
C GLN A 13 55.22 6.67 -31.87
N ALA A 14 54.57 5.87 -32.71
CA ALA A 14 53.27 5.31 -32.38
C ALA A 14 53.47 4.29 -31.25
N ALA A 15 52.88 4.54 -30.07
CA ALA A 15 52.85 3.55 -29.00
C ALA A 15 52.02 2.35 -29.51
N GLU A 16 52.68 1.23 -29.81
CA GLU A 16 52.00 -0.01 -30.16
C GLU A 16 51.21 -0.50 -28.94
N VAL A 17 49.89 -0.42 -29.03
CA VAL A 17 48.99 -1.04 -28.06
C VAL A 17 49.17 -2.55 -28.19
N SER A 18 49.70 -3.17 -27.14
CA SER A 18 50.00 -4.60 -27.13
C SER A 18 48.72 -5.45 -27.21
N LYS A 19 48.79 -6.62 -27.83
CA LYS A 19 47.62 -7.53 -27.97
C LYS A 19 47.06 -7.95 -26.62
N GLU A 20 47.92 -7.97 -25.59
CA GLU A 20 47.60 -8.25 -24.21
C GLU A 20 46.73 -7.15 -23.58
N GLN A 21 46.98 -5.88 -23.90
CA GLN A 21 46.14 -4.75 -23.48
C GLN A 21 44.76 -4.77 -24.16
N ILE A 22 44.70 -5.18 -25.42
CA ILE A 22 43.43 -5.31 -26.17
C ILE A 22 42.60 -6.46 -25.58
N LYS A 23 43.23 -7.59 -25.26
CA LYS A 23 42.56 -8.74 -24.63
C LYS A 23 42.03 -8.40 -23.23
N GLY A 24 42.82 -7.69 -22.42
CA GLY A 24 42.38 -7.24 -21.09
C GLY A 24 41.25 -6.21 -21.14
N LEU A 25 41.16 -5.40 -22.20
CA LEU A 25 40.03 -4.48 -22.42
C LEU A 25 38.77 -5.23 -22.86
N ASP A 26 38.89 -6.23 -23.73
CA ASP A 26 37.77 -7.09 -24.12
C ASP A 26 37.21 -7.87 -22.93
N GLU A 27 38.07 -8.39 -22.04
CA GLU A 27 37.65 -9.03 -20.80
C GLU A 27 36.87 -8.06 -19.90
N GLN A 28 37.35 -6.82 -19.74
CA GLN A 28 36.62 -5.77 -19.00
C GLN A 28 35.27 -5.43 -19.63
N VAL A 29 35.17 -5.35 -20.96
CA VAL A 29 33.91 -5.09 -21.67
C VAL A 29 32.93 -6.25 -21.47
N GLN A 30 33.41 -7.49 -21.48
CA GLN A 30 32.55 -8.66 -21.24
C GLN A 30 32.04 -8.70 -19.80
N ASP A 31 32.86 -8.32 -18.82
CA ASP A 31 32.43 -8.27 -17.42
C ASP A 31 31.41 -7.15 -17.17
N ILE A 32 31.62 -5.95 -17.71
CA ILE A 32 30.63 -4.86 -17.60
C ILE A 32 29.30 -5.26 -18.25
N LYS A 33 29.32 -5.99 -19.37
CA LYS A 33 28.09 -6.51 -19.99
C LYS A 33 27.36 -7.48 -19.07
N LYS A 34 28.08 -8.37 -18.37
CA LYS A 34 27.47 -9.28 -17.38
C LYS A 34 26.86 -8.50 -16.22
N ASP A 35 27.55 -7.49 -15.71
CA ASP A 35 27.05 -6.66 -14.61
C ASP A 35 25.80 -5.88 -15.01
N VAL A 36 25.78 -5.30 -16.21
CA VAL A 36 24.58 -4.64 -16.75
C VAL A 36 23.43 -5.64 -16.88
N LEU A 37 23.67 -6.83 -17.41
CA LEU A 37 22.65 -7.88 -17.52
C LEU A 37 22.13 -8.34 -16.15
N ALA A 38 23.02 -8.46 -15.15
CA ALA A 38 22.66 -8.80 -13.79
C ALA A 38 21.78 -7.69 -13.16
N LEU A 39 22.19 -6.44 -13.26
CA LEU A 39 21.44 -5.28 -12.79
C LEU A 39 20.08 -5.15 -13.50
N THR A 40 20.03 -5.39 -14.81
CA THR A 40 18.77 -5.33 -15.57
C THR A 40 17.82 -6.42 -15.07
N SER A 41 18.33 -7.63 -14.80
CA SER A 41 17.53 -8.73 -14.27
C SER A 41 17.03 -8.47 -12.85
N GLU A 42 17.87 -7.89 -11.98
CA GLU A 42 17.47 -7.47 -10.63
C GLU A 42 16.42 -6.37 -10.65
N LEU A 43 16.56 -5.38 -11.54
CA LEU A 43 15.58 -4.32 -11.74
C LEU A 43 14.25 -4.88 -12.27
N THR A 44 14.27 -5.78 -13.25
CA THR A 44 13.06 -6.43 -13.77
C THR A 44 12.36 -7.26 -12.69
N LEU A 45 13.10 -7.99 -11.86
CA LEU A 45 12.55 -8.74 -10.72
C LEU A 45 11.94 -7.80 -9.67
N LEU A 46 12.60 -6.67 -9.38
CA LEU A 46 12.11 -5.66 -8.45
C LEU A 46 10.84 -4.98 -8.99
N GLU A 47 10.79 -4.67 -10.28
CA GLU A 47 9.60 -4.17 -10.97
C GLU A 47 8.45 -5.18 -10.89
N GLU A 48 8.68 -6.46 -11.18
CA GLU A 48 7.65 -7.49 -11.11
C GLU A 48 7.05 -7.63 -9.69
N LYS A 49 7.89 -7.57 -8.65
CA LYS A 49 7.46 -7.60 -7.24
C LYS A 49 6.65 -6.36 -6.84
N LEU A 50 6.94 -5.19 -7.42
CA LEU A 50 6.17 -3.97 -7.22
C LEU A 50 4.85 -3.97 -8.02
N LEU A 51 4.84 -4.61 -9.19
CA LEU A 51 3.68 -4.70 -10.08
C LEU A 51 2.63 -5.72 -9.59
N PHE A 52 3.04 -6.77 -8.89
CA PHE A 52 2.14 -7.83 -8.39
C PHE A 52 2.41 -8.20 -6.92
N PRO A 53 2.08 -7.34 -5.94
CA PRO A 53 2.25 -7.70 -4.54
C PRO A 53 1.32 -8.88 -4.22
N SER A 54 1.89 -9.99 -3.75
CA SER A 54 1.21 -11.28 -3.56
C SER A 54 0.05 -11.25 -2.56
N ASN A 55 -0.16 -10.13 -1.83
CA ASN A 55 -1.31 -9.90 -0.96
C ASN A 55 -1.56 -8.39 -0.74
N THR A 56 -2.32 -7.76 -1.64
CA THR A 56 -2.84 -6.38 -1.50
C THR A 56 -4.16 -6.32 -0.71
N GLN A 57 -4.63 -7.45 -0.21
CA GLN A 57 -5.94 -7.56 0.40
C GLN A 57 -6.05 -6.77 1.71
N VAL A 58 -7.19 -6.09 1.88
CA VAL A 58 -7.67 -5.53 3.14
C VAL A 58 -9.07 -6.08 3.44
N SER A 59 -9.31 -6.43 4.70
CA SER A 59 -10.63 -6.82 5.19
C SER A 59 -11.03 -5.93 6.37
N LEU A 60 -12.24 -5.38 6.30
CA LEU A 60 -12.79 -4.50 7.33
C LEU A 60 -13.92 -5.23 8.04
N PHE A 61 -13.91 -5.15 9.36
CA PHE A 61 -14.88 -5.83 10.22
C PHE A 61 -15.60 -4.83 11.09
N VAL A 62 -16.87 -5.06 11.35
CA VAL A 62 -17.68 -4.26 12.28
C VAL A 62 -18.06 -5.14 13.46
N SER A 63 -17.85 -4.62 14.67
CA SER A 63 -18.31 -5.21 15.91
C SER A 63 -19.07 -4.18 16.74
N LEU A 64 -19.94 -4.66 17.63
CA LEU A 64 -20.74 -3.81 18.50
C LEU A 64 -20.50 -4.21 19.97
N ALA A 65 -19.92 -3.30 20.73
CA ALA A 65 -19.76 -3.39 22.18
C ALA A 65 -20.49 -2.23 22.89
N GLY A 66 -21.55 -1.73 22.26
CA GLY A 66 -22.34 -0.60 22.73
C GLY A 66 -23.40 -0.96 23.77
N ASP A 67 -24.06 0.08 24.27
CA ASP A 67 -25.13 -0.03 25.26
C ASP A 67 -26.37 -0.80 24.74
N LYS A 68 -27.16 -1.39 25.64
CA LYS A 68 -28.36 -2.18 25.28
C LYS A 68 -29.48 -1.34 24.66
N ASP A 69 -29.47 -0.03 24.91
CA ASP A 69 -30.47 0.91 24.39
C ASP A 69 -30.01 1.60 23.11
N PHE A 70 -28.76 1.37 22.68
CA PHE A 70 -28.23 1.76 21.37
C PHE A 70 -28.66 0.77 20.28
N VAL A 71 -29.26 1.26 19.21
CA VAL A 71 -29.57 0.47 18.00
C VAL A 71 -28.81 1.05 16.82
N LEU A 72 -27.92 0.25 16.21
CA LEU A 72 -27.25 0.61 14.97
C LEU A 72 -28.24 0.46 13.80
N ASP A 73 -28.39 1.52 13.01
CA ASP A 73 -29.28 1.56 11.86
C ASP A 73 -28.52 1.34 10.56
N SER A 74 -27.44 2.12 10.35
CA SER A 74 -26.62 2.00 9.16
C SER A 74 -25.14 2.27 9.42
N MET A 75 -24.29 1.71 8.54
CA MET A 75 -22.85 1.98 8.50
C MET A 75 -22.45 2.35 7.07
N GLN A 76 -21.58 3.34 6.93
CA GLN A 76 -20.91 3.70 5.69
C GLN A 76 -19.40 3.73 5.92
N ILE A 77 -18.67 3.08 5.03
CA ILE A 77 -17.21 3.02 5.05
C ILE A 77 -16.67 3.71 3.82
N LYS A 78 -15.75 4.66 4.04
CA LYS A 78 -14.95 5.28 2.99
C LYS A 78 -13.49 4.92 3.16
N LEU A 79 -12.85 4.60 2.04
CA LEU A 79 -11.41 4.37 1.95
C LEU A 79 -10.85 5.29 0.85
N ASP A 80 -9.89 6.13 1.20
CA ASP A 80 -9.32 7.18 0.33
C ASP A 80 -10.40 8.02 -0.36
N ASN A 81 -11.34 8.52 0.45
CA ASN A 81 -12.50 9.32 0.02
C ASN A 81 -13.51 8.60 -0.89
N LYS A 82 -13.32 7.32 -1.19
CA LYS A 82 -14.27 6.50 -1.96
C LYS A 82 -15.16 5.69 -1.03
N ILE A 83 -16.47 5.71 -1.23
CA ILE A 83 -17.39 4.81 -0.53
C ILE A 83 -17.12 3.38 -1.01
N VAL A 84 -16.70 2.52 -0.08
CA VAL A 84 -16.37 1.11 -0.37
C VAL A 84 -17.41 0.15 0.20
N ALA A 85 -18.16 0.56 1.21
CA ALA A 85 -19.29 -0.20 1.73
C ALA A 85 -20.36 0.74 2.32
N GLN A 86 -21.61 0.33 2.21
CA GLN A 86 -22.74 0.94 2.91
C GLN A 86 -23.76 -0.16 3.23
N HIS A 87 -24.18 -0.25 4.48
CA HIS A 87 -25.07 -1.30 4.96
C HIS A 87 -26.18 -0.74 5.85
N LEU A 88 -27.40 -1.23 5.65
CA LEU A 88 -28.54 -1.03 6.55
C LEU A 88 -28.74 -2.31 7.34
N TYR A 89 -28.78 -2.20 8.66
CA TYR A 89 -28.86 -3.37 9.53
C TYR A 89 -30.29 -3.76 9.82
N THR A 90 -30.53 -5.06 9.79
CA THR A 90 -31.75 -5.68 10.31
C THR A 90 -31.63 -5.93 11.81
N TYR A 91 -32.78 -6.06 12.48
CA TYR A 91 -32.82 -6.41 13.90
C TYR A 91 -32.01 -7.67 14.22
N LYS A 92 -32.11 -8.72 13.39
CA LYS A 92 -31.36 -9.97 13.60
C LYS A 92 -29.85 -9.80 13.51
N GLU A 93 -29.38 -8.96 12.60
CA GLU A 93 -27.94 -8.66 12.50
C GLU A 93 -27.45 -7.88 13.72
N ILE A 94 -28.24 -6.92 14.21
CA ILE A 94 -27.88 -6.19 15.43
C ILE A 94 -27.82 -7.11 16.65
N GLU A 95 -28.79 -8.02 16.81
CA GLU A 95 -28.76 -9.00 17.89
C GLU A 95 -27.55 -9.94 17.77
N ALA A 96 -27.18 -10.34 16.55
CA ALA A 96 -25.98 -11.15 16.32
C ALA A 96 -24.69 -10.39 16.70
N LEU A 97 -24.58 -9.11 16.30
CA LEU A 97 -23.44 -8.26 16.68
C LEU A 97 -23.36 -8.07 18.20
N ARG A 98 -24.49 -7.84 18.87
CA ARG A 98 -24.58 -7.73 20.35
C ARG A 98 -24.18 -9.02 21.05
N ALA A 99 -24.43 -10.17 20.44
CA ALA A 99 -24.00 -11.47 20.94
C ALA A 99 -22.50 -11.75 20.74
N GLY A 100 -21.71 -10.76 20.28
CA GLY A 100 -20.29 -10.90 19.98
C GLY A 100 -20.00 -11.33 18.55
N GLY A 101 -21.02 -11.34 17.68
CA GLY A 101 -20.84 -11.51 16.25
C GLY A 101 -19.99 -10.39 15.65
N VAL A 102 -19.25 -10.73 14.60
CA VAL A 102 -18.41 -9.79 13.86
C VAL A 102 -18.80 -9.87 12.39
N GLN A 103 -19.18 -8.74 11.80
CA GLN A 103 -19.53 -8.66 10.40
C GLN A 103 -18.31 -8.27 9.58
N ARG A 104 -18.00 -9.01 8.51
CA ARG A 104 -17.05 -8.54 7.49
C ARG A 104 -17.77 -7.62 6.52
N ILE A 105 -17.64 -6.32 6.70
CA ILE A 105 -18.38 -5.32 5.91
C ILE A 105 -17.73 -5.06 4.55
N TYR A 106 -16.42 -5.25 4.42
CA TYR A 106 -15.69 -5.02 3.18
C TYR A 106 -14.49 -5.96 3.05
N THR A 107 -14.23 -6.41 1.82
CA THR A 107 -12.97 -7.03 1.43
C THR A 107 -12.59 -6.49 0.06
N GLY A 108 -11.35 -6.02 -0.06
CA GLY A 108 -10.86 -5.44 -1.31
C GLY A 108 -9.35 -5.40 -1.34
N ASN A 109 -8.79 -4.73 -2.33
CA ASN A 109 -7.35 -4.59 -2.51
C ASN A 109 -6.97 -3.12 -2.43
N ILE A 110 -5.90 -2.84 -1.68
CA ILE A 110 -5.26 -1.52 -1.60
C ILE A 110 -3.76 -1.64 -1.81
N LYS A 111 -3.14 -0.57 -2.30
CA LYS A 111 -1.69 -0.50 -2.49
C LYS A 111 -0.99 -0.53 -1.12
N THR A 112 0.31 -0.80 -1.11
CA THR A 112 1.11 -0.56 0.10
C THR A 112 1.21 0.94 0.37
N GLY A 113 1.22 1.33 1.64
CA GLY A 113 1.27 2.73 2.05
C GLY A 113 0.17 3.10 3.05
N GLU A 114 -0.02 4.39 3.25
CA GLU A 114 -1.06 4.92 4.13
C GLU A 114 -2.36 5.16 3.36
N HIS A 115 -3.47 4.73 3.96
CA HIS A 115 -4.81 4.88 3.41
C HIS A 115 -5.73 5.50 4.45
N LYS A 116 -6.55 6.47 4.03
CA LYS A 116 -7.51 7.11 4.93
C LYS A 116 -8.80 6.30 4.98
N LEU A 117 -9.08 5.71 6.13
CA LEU A 117 -10.33 5.04 6.44
C LEU A 117 -11.25 6.01 7.20
N ILE A 118 -12.51 6.09 6.79
CA ILE A 118 -13.56 6.82 7.49
C ILE A 118 -14.71 5.87 7.70
N ALA A 119 -15.11 5.69 8.95
CA ALA A 119 -16.29 4.90 9.31
C ALA A 119 -17.34 5.84 9.90
N SER A 120 -18.52 5.83 9.31
CA SER A 120 -19.66 6.63 9.77
C SER A 120 -20.85 5.73 10.03
N PHE A 121 -21.56 5.96 11.12
CA PHE A 121 -22.79 5.23 11.41
C PHE A 121 -23.95 6.18 11.72
N ILE A 122 -25.15 5.69 11.49
CA ILE A 122 -26.39 6.26 12.02
C ILE A 122 -26.94 5.27 13.05
N GLY A 123 -27.23 5.76 14.24
CA GLY A 123 -27.78 4.98 15.34
C GLY A 123 -28.95 5.69 15.99
N ARG A 124 -29.76 4.94 16.72
CA ARG A 124 -30.88 5.46 17.50
C ARG A 124 -30.85 4.93 18.92
N ALA A 125 -31.17 5.80 19.87
CA ALA A 125 -31.46 5.38 21.23
C ALA A 125 -32.89 4.82 21.24
N LYS A 126 -33.20 3.90 22.16
CA LYS A 126 -34.59 3.43 22.34
C LYS A 126 -35.58 4.57 22.62
N SER A 127 -35.11 5.71 23.14
CA SER A 127 -35.92 6.93 23.32
C SER A 127 -36.32 7.62 22.00
N GLY A 128 -35.79 7.17 20.86
CA GLY A 128 -36.18 7.62 19.52
C GLY A 128 -35.24 8.63 18.86
N ASN A 129 -34.28 9.18 19.60
CA ASN A 129 -33.34 10.15 19.04
C ASN A 129 -32.31 9.47 18.14
N GLU A 130 -32.20 9.94 16.91
CA GLU A 130 -31.16 9.56 15.96
C GLU A 130 -29.89 10.37 16.20
N TYR A 131 -28.74 9.72 16.00
CA TYR A 131 -27.44 10.36 16.00
C TYR A 131 -26.56 9.74 14.93
N GLN A 132 -25.71 10.59 14.39
CA GLN A 132 -24.67 10.22 13.46
C GLN A 132 -23.31 10.46 14.09
N ARG A 133 -22.38 9.55 13.85
CA ARG A 133 -20.98 9.67 14.26
C ARG A 133 -20.10 9.27 13.11
N SER A 134 -18.91 9.86 13.06
CA SER A 134 -17.93 9.56 12.03
C SER A 134 -16.53 9.72 12.59
N GLU A 135 -15.72 8.68 12.45
CA GLU A 135 -14.33 8.70 12.88
C GLU A 135 -13.40 8.36 11.73
N ASN A 136 -12.17 8.88 11.83
CA ASN A 136 -11.12 8.69 10.83
C ASN A 136 -10.01 7.83 11.41
N PHE A 137 -9.41 7.00 10.57
CA PHE A 137 -8.27 6.15 10.91
C PHE A 137 -7.31 6.05 9.73
N THR A 138 -6.01 6.03 10.02
CA THR A 138 -5.00 5.80 8.99
C THR A 138 -4.64 4.33 8.98
N VAL A 139 -5.00 3.63 7.90
CA VAL A 139 -4.61 2.24 7.68
C VAL A 139 -3.23 2.23 7.04
N THR A 140 -2.23 1.72 7.76
CA THR A 140 -0.89 1.47 7.20
C THR A 140 -0.85 0.06 6.59
N LYS A 141 -0.84 -0.01 5.26
CA LYS A 141 -0.78 -1.26 4.50
C LYS A 141 0.68 -1.66 4.20
N ALA A 142 1.11 -2.77 4.81
CA ALA A 142 2.39 -3.42 4.52
C ALA A 142 2.25 -4.49 3.42
N VAL A 143 3.32 -5.23 3.14
CA VAL A 143 3.31 -6.39 2.22
C VAL A 143 2.65 -7.58 2.94
N GLY A 144 1.39 -7.89 2.61
CA GLY A 144 0.59 -8.90 3.30
C GLY A 144 -0.87 -8.47 3.53
N PRO A 145 -1.79 -9.38 3.90
CA PRO A 145 -3.17 -9.03 4.19
C PRO A 145 -3.25 -8.07 5.39
N LYS A 146 -4.19 -7.13 5.36
CA LYS A 146 -4.47 -6.21 6.47
C LYS A 146 -5.90 -6.41 6.96
N PHE A 147 -6.08 -6.52 8.26
CA PHE A 147 -7.38 -6.62 8.91
C PHE A 147 -7.57 -5.39 9.80
N VAL A 148 -8.76 -4.79 9.73
CA VAL A 148 -9.11 -3.66 10.59
C VAL A 148 -10.48 -3.94 11.19
N GLU A 149 -10.54 -3.92 12.51
CA GLU A 149 -11.79 -3.95 13.26
C GLU A 149 -12.27 -2.52 13.52
N ILE A 150 -13.54 -2.28 13.21
CA ILE A 150 -14.29 -1.06 13.43
C ILE A 150 -15.30 -1.37 14.53
N GLN A 151 -14.95 -1.01 15.75
CA GLN A 151 -15.77 -1.32 16.92
C GLN A 151 -16.59 -0.09 17.31
N ILE A 152 -17.91 -0.25 17.33
CA ILE A 152 -18.83 0.74 17.90
C ILE A 152 -18.96 0.45 19.40
N ALA A 153 -18.62 1.41 20.24
CA ALA A 153 -18.67 1.28 21.69
C ALA A 153 -18.91 2.62 22.38
N GLY A 154 -19.45 2.59 23.59
CA GLY A 154 -19.75 3.78 24.38
C GLY A 154 -20.58 3.43 25.62
N SER A 155 -20.52 4.30 26.62
CA SER A 155 -21.13 4.06 27.94
C SER A 155 -22.64 4.29 27.97
N SER A 156 -23.19 5.00 26.98
CA SER A 156 -24.62 5.29 26.85
C SER A 156 -25.04 5.26 25.38
N ALA A 157 -26.35 5.22 25.10
CA ALA A 157 -26.83 5.18 23.73
C ALA A 157 -26.41 6.40 22.88
N SER A 158 -26.27 7.59 23.48
CA SER A 158 -25.86 8.82 22.78
C SER A 158 -24.35 9.00 22.64
N ASP A 159 -23.57 8.26 23.42
CA ASP A 159 -22.12 8.45 23.56
C ASP A 159 -21.34 7.32 22.86
N GLN A 160 -21.98 6.64 21.91
CA GLN A 160 -21.29 5.66 21.09
C GLN A 160 -20.32 6.35 20.13
N GLU A 161 -19.12 5.83 20.05
CA GLU A 161 -18.06 6.26 19.16
C GLU A 161 -17.54 5.07 18.34
N VAL A 162 -16.77 5.38 17.31
CA VAL A 162 -16.09 4.36 16.52
C VAL A 162 -14.64 4.29 16.97
N SER A 163 -14.21 3.11 17.37
CA SER A 163 -12.81 2.81 17.65
C SER A 163 -12.26 1.83 16.63
N PHE A 164 -10.95 1.93 16.37
CA PHE A 164 -10.28 1.09 15.40
C PHE A 164 -9.26 0.20 16.11
N LYS A 165 -9.21 -1.07 15.72
CA LYS A 165 -8.17 -2.00 16.17
C LYS A 165 -7.52 -2.65 14.97
N ASP A 166 -6.20 -2.67 14.99
CA ASP A 166 -5.41 -3.46 14.07
C ASP A 166 -5.39 -4.90 14.56
N TRP A 167 -5.75 -5.83 13.67
CA TRP A 167 -5.59 -7.27 13.86
C TRP A 167 -4.45 -7.78 12.96
#